data_AF-A0A7S1B537-F1
#
_entry.id   AF-A0A7S1B537-F1
#
_cell.length_a   1.000
_cell.length_b   1.000
_cell.length_c   1.000
_cell.angle_alpha   90.00
_cell.angle_beta   90.00
_cell.angle_gamma   90.00
#
_symmetry.space_group_name_H-M   'P 1'
#
loop_
_entity.id
_entity.type
_entity.pdbx_description
1 polymer ?
#
loop_
_entity_poly.entity_id
_entity_poly.type
_entity_poly.pdbx_seq_one_letter_code
_entity_poly.pdbx_strand_id
1 'polypeptide(L)'
;MKKCEQAPLLFVAATSLLGFLVQHQHMKHVNGKVEGFQRIEEDVAALKTQYNELLQEVEKTRNLINIPQAPDSTVSVPFTKDEDGWWVADAAMFRFPQGVVVGNRYVDCDYGIAVLSVDGYGNNCPSGDGSVTLGYENTASGNYSSVTGGLGNNATGAISTVLGGWSNTASGEYSSSLGGDTNKASGPLSSVIGGYMNDASGITSTVLGGWENTATGEESVVLGGSSNNATEYASAISGGTRNKATGELSSVSGGDLNIANGYVSSVFGGEKNQATGRGSSVSGGSRNTALGDFSAVSGGELNKASGLASSISGGGDNKATGRGSSVSGGSKNTASGERSAVSGGGQSTAYAFASAVSGGNMNRAVAEHSSVSAGQRNQAKGEYSSVSGGRLNQATHEGSSVSGGGKNMAQNLDASVSGGFLNKAVGKYASVLGGRANFANGET
;
A
#
# COMPACT_ATOMS: atom_id res chain seq x y z
N MET A 1 -8.22 103.56 -36.32
CA MET A 1 -9.55 104.08 -35.92
C MET A 1 -10.58 102.97 -36.08
N LYS A 2 -11.41 102.71 -35.05
CA LYS A 2 -12.67 101.91 -35.04
C LYS A 2 -12.48 100.38 -35.27
N LYS A 3 -12.76 99.52 -34.28
CA LYS A 3 -14.05 98.99 -33.74
C LYS A 3 -14.59 97.76 -34.51
N CYS A 4 -15.25 96.88 -33.74
CA CYS A 4 -16.11 95.74 -34.09
C CYS A 4 -15.40 94.39 -34.30
N GLU A 5 -15.51 93.44 -33.36
CA GLU A 5 -16.69 92.58 -33.06
C GLU A 5 -16.95 91.54 -34.16
N GLN A 6 -16.90 90.26 -33.74
CA GLN A 6 -17.67 89.09 -34.19
C GLN A 6 -16.82 87.85 -34.51
N ALA A 7 -16.41 87.13 -33.45
CA ALA A 7 -16.65 85.69 -33.38
C ALA A 7 -18.00 85.56 -32.66
N PRO A 8 -19.12 85.16 -33.32
CA PRO A 8 -19.53 83.75 -33.28
C PRO A 8 -20.56 83.37 -34.39
N LEU A 9 -20.14 82.89 -35.57
CA LEU A 9 -21.12 82.32 -36.54
C LEU A 9 -20.75 80.94 -37.08
N LEU A 10 -19.45 80.60 -37.18
CA LEU A 10 -19.04 79.27 -37.62
C LEU A 10 -19.26 78.17 -36.56
N PHE A 11 -19.26 78.53 -35.27
CA PHE A 11 -19.45 77.56 -34.17
C PHE A 11 -20.92 77.18 -33.94
N VAL A 12 -21.86 78.06 -34.33
CA VAL A 12 -23.32 77.84 -34.16
C VAL A 12 -23.91 76.98 -35.29
N ALA A 13 -23.34 77.05 -36.49
CA ALA A 13 -23.76 76.19 -37.61
C ALA A 13 -23.26 74.74 -37.48
N ALA A 14 -22.06 74.52 -36.93
CA ALA A 14 -21.51 73.18 -36.73
C ALA A 14 -22.17 72.42 -35.55
N THR A 15 -22.58 73.14 -34.50
CA THR A 15 -23.24 72.54 -33.32
C THR A 15 -24.71 72.19 -33.57
N SER A 16 -25.41 72.94 -34.44
CA SER A 16 -26.80 72.64 -34.81
C SER A 16 -26.92 71.43 -35.75
N LEU A 17 -25.98 71.23 -36.68
CA LEU A 17 -25.99 70.07 -37.59
C LEU A 17 -25.62 68.75 -36.86
N LEU A 18 -24.68 68.80 -35.91
CA LEU A 18 -24.31 67.64 -35.09
C LEU A 18 -25.45 67.24 -34.13
N GLY A 19 -26.18 68.21 -33.58
CA GLY A 19 -27.35 67.98 -32.74
C GLY A 19 -28.50 67.26 -33.48
N PHE A 20 -28.77 67.65 -34.73
CA PHE A 20 -29.80 67.00 -35.55
C PHE A 20 -29.42 65.58 -35.98
N LEU A 21 -28.16 65.32 -36.31
CA LEU A 21 -27.67 63.97 -36.66
C LEU A 21 -27.68 63.03 -35.45
N VAL A 22 -27.31 63.52 -34.26
CA VAL A 22 -27.36 62.73 -33.01
C VAL A 22 -28.80 62.45 -32.58
N GLN A 23 -29.73 63.42 -32.71
CA GLN A 23 -31.15 63.16 -32.43
C GLN A 23 -31.79 62.19 -33.44
N HIS A 24 -31.43 62.25 -34.72
CA HIS A 24 -31.99 61.34 -35.73
C HIS A 24 -31.46 59.90 -35.59
N GLN A 25 -30.18 59.72 -35.22
CA GLN A 25 -29.65 58.39 -34.89
C GLN A 25 -30.22 57.85 -33.56
N HIS A 26 -30.43 58.70 -32.55
CA HIS A 26 -31.08 58.28 -31.31
C HIS A 26 -32.54 57.85 -31.54
N MET A 27 -33.31 58.57 -32.36
CA MET A 27 -34.70 58.19 -32.65
C MET A 27 -34.80 56.88 -33.46
N LYS A 28 -33.88 56.61 -34.40
CA LYS A 28 -33.82 55.29 -35.07
C LYS A 28 -33.48 54.15 -34.11
N HIS A 29 -32.58 54.40 -33.16
CA HIS A 29 -32.19 53.39 -32.17
C HIS A 29 -33.27 53.16 -31.10
N VAL A 30 -34.04 54.18 -30.74
CA VAL A 30 -35.19 54.07 -29.82
C VAL A 30 -36.37 53.38 -30.52
N ASN A 31 -36.72 53.74 -31.76
CA ASN A 31 -37.79 53.04 -32.50
C ASN A 31 -37.46 51.56 -32.73
N GLY A 32 -36.21 51.22 -33.08
CA GLY A 32 -35.81 49.81 -33.20
C GLY A 32 -35.85 49.03 -31.88
N LYS A 33 -35.66 49.70 -30.73
CA LYS A 33 -35.85 49.08 -29.40
C LYS A 33 -37.33 48.94 -29.03
N VAL A 34 -38.20 49.87 -29.43
CA VAL A 34 -39.65 49.80 -29.19
C VAL A 34 -40.29 48.71 -30.05
N GLU A 35 -39.94 48.61 -31.33
CA GLU A 35 -40.37 47.51 -32.21
C GLU A 35 -39.84 46.16 -31.72
N GLY A 36 -38.62 46.12 -31.17
CA GLY A 36 -38.06 44.94 -30.51
C GLY A 36 -38.82 44.53 -29.25
N PHE A 37 -39.27 45.49 -28.43
CA PHE A 37 -40.09 45.23 -27.25
C PHE A 37 -41.49 44.74 -27.61
N GLN A 38 -42.13 45.33 -28.63
CA GLN A 38 -43.44 44.87 -29.12
C GLN A 38 -43.35 43.44 -29.68
N ARG A 39 -42.28 43.11 -30.42
CA ARG A 39 -42.03 41.73 -30.86
C ARG A 39 -41.83 40.77 -29.70
N ILE A 40 -41.11 41.17 -28.65
CA ILE A 40 -40.92 40.33 -27.47
C ILE A 40 -42.26 40.13 -26.72
N GLU A 41 -43.11 41.15 -26.64
CA GLU A 41 -44.44 40.99 -26.04
C GLU A 41 -45.36 40.08 -26.87
N GLU A 42 -45.32 40.17 -28.20
CA GLU A 42 -46.02 39.26 -29.11
C GLU A 42 -45.49 37.83 -29.00
N ASP A 43 -44.17 37.64 -28.95
CA ASP A 43 -43.52 36.34 -28.79
C ASP A 43 -43.85 35.72 -27.42
N VAL A 44 -43.89 36.52 -26.35
CA VAL A 44 -44.29 36.07 -25.01
C VAL A 44 -45.79 35.71 -24.96
N ALA A 45 -46.64 36.44 -25.67
CA ALA A 45 -48.06 36.11 -25.80
C ALA A 45 -48.27 34.81 -26.60
N ALA A 46 -47.50 34.61 -27.68
CA ALA A 46 -47.50 33.37 -28.46
C ALA A 46 -46.99 32.18 -27.64
N LEU A 47 -45.91 32.35 -26.86
CA LEU A 47 -45.38 31.33 -25.95
C LEU A 47 -46.37 30.96 -24.84
N LYS A 48 -47.10 31.93 -24.27
CA LYS A 48 -48.16 31.64 -23.29
C LYS A 48 -49.31 30.85 -23.92
N THR A 49 -49.66 31.15 -25.16
CA THR A 49 -50.71 30.43 -25.89
C THR A 49 -50.27 28.99 -26.16
N GLN A 50 -49.04 28.80 -26.68
CA GLN A 50 -48.45 27.47 -26.89
C GLN A 50 -48.30 26.69 -25.57
N TYR A 51 -47.93 27.34 -24.47
CA TYR A 51 -47.84 26.71 -23.15
C TYR A 51 -49.21 26.21 -22.68
N ASN A 52 -50.27 26.98 -22.87
CA ASN A 52 -51.63 26.58 -22.49
C ASN A 52 -52.21 25.49 -23.39
N GLU A 53 -51.90 25.51 -24.69
CA GLU A 53 -52.23 24.43 -25.63
C GLU A 53 -51.51 23.14 -25.26
N LEU A 54 -50.20 23.22 -24.95
CA LEU A 54 -49.42 22.10 -24.44
C LEU A 54 -49.97 21.59 -23.11
N LEU A 55 -50.44 22.47 -22.22
CA LEU A 55 -51.08 22.07 -20.97
C LEU A 55 -52.37 21.27 -21.22
N GLN A 56 -53.21 21.72 -22.15
CA GLN A 56 -54.41 20.99 -22.56
C GLN A 56 -54.07 19.66 -23.26
N GLU A 57 -52.99 19.62 -24.04
CA GLU A 57 -52.54 18.40 -24.72
C GLU A 57 -51.94 17.40 -23.72
N VAL A 58 -51.21 17.87 -22.71
CA VAL A 58 -50.73 17.08 -21.58
C VAL A 58 -51.91 16.57 -20.73
N GLU A 59 -52.95 17.38 -20.50
CA GLU A 59 -54.17 16.93 -19.80
C GLU A 59 -54.99 15.92 -20.63
N LYS A 60 -55.10 16.11 -21.95
CA LYS A 60 -55.69 15.11 -22.86
C LYS A 60 -54.87 13.82 -22.87
N THR A 61 -53.55 13.92 -22.90
CA THR A 61 -52.65 12.75 -22.86
C THR A 61 -52.71 12.06 -21.50
N ARG A 62 -52.81 12.81 -20.39
CA ARG A 62 -53.07 12.29 -19.04
C ARG A 62 -54.39 11.52 -18.97
N ASN A 63 -55.42 11.96 -19.70
CA ASN A 63 -56.71 11.28 -19.77
C ASN A 63 -56.77 10.12 -20.80
N LEU A 64 -55.80 10.05 -21.72
CA LEU A 64 -55.65 8.96 -22.71
C LEU A 64 -54.69 7.87 -22.25
N ILE A 65 -53.78 8.16 -21.32
CA ILE A 65 -53.05 7.15 -20.57
C ILE A 65 -54.08 6.50 -19.65
N ASN A 66 -54.70 5.44 -20.15
CA ASN A 66 -55.29 4.39 -19.32
C ASN A 66 -54.18 3.84 -18.43
N ILE A 67 -53.91 4.52 -17.32
CA ILE A 67 -53.47 3.85 -16.11
C ILE A 67 -54.53 2.78 -15.91
N PRO A 68 -54.18 1.48 -15.84
CA PRO A 68 -55.17 0.46 -15.54
C PRO A 68 -55.97 0.96 -14.34
N GLN A 69 -57.30 1.03 -14.50
CA GLN A 69 -58.17 1.41 -13.41
C GLN A 69 -57.73 0.63 -12.18
N ALA A 70 -57.67 1.34 -11.04
CA ALA A 70 -57.46 0.71 -9.75
C ALA A 70 -58.29 -0.58 -9.69
N PRO A 71 -57.71 -1.69 -9.23
CA PRO A 71 -58.46 -2.93 -9.12
C PRO A 71 -59.76 -2.62 -8.40
N ASP A 72 -60.85 -3.14 -8.97
CA ASP A 72 -62.22 -3.18 -8.47
C ASP A 72 -62.38 -2.64 -7.04
N SER A 73 -63.21 -1.62 -6.86
CA SER A 73 -63.49 -0.90 -5.60
C SER A 73 -64.13 -1.77 -4.50
N THR A 74 -64.06 -3.09 -4.66
CA THR A 74 -64.31 -4.12 -3.66
C THR A 74 -63.06 -4.55 -2.88
N VAL A 75 -61.86 -4.06 -3.22
CA VAL A 75 -60.63 -4.35 -2.46
C VAL A 75 -60.30 -3.18 -1.54
N SER A 76 -60.67 -3.31 -0.26
CA SER A 76 -60.13 -2.49 0.82
C SER A 76 -58.60 -2.66 0.85
N VAL A 77 -57.87 -1.66 0.35
CA VAL A 77 -56.44 -1.54 0.64
C VAL A 77 -56.31 -0.94 2.04
N PRO A 78 -55.50 -1.50 2.95
CA PRO A 78 -55.45 -1.10 4.36
C PRO A 78 -54.71 0.22 4.61
N PHE A 79 -54.49 1.02 3.55
CA PHE A 79 -53.68 2.23 3.58
C PHE A 79 -54.45 3.42 3.02
N THR A 80 -54.33 4.56 3.68
CA THR A 80 -54.73 5.88 3.16
C THR A 80 -53.48 6.73 2.95
N LYS A 81 -53.56 7.79 2.17
CA LYS A 81 -52.47 8.78 2.10
C LYS A 81 -52.77 9.93 3.06
N ASP A 82 -51.74 10.43 3.76
CA ASP A 82 -51.84 11.68 4.49
C ASP A 82 -51.77 12.90 3.55
N GLU A 83 -51.85 14.10 4.12
CA GLU A 83 -51.84 15.36 3.38
C GLU A 83 -50.53 15.59 2.60
N ASP A 84 -49.44 14.95 3.03
CA ASP A 84 -48.12 15.00 2.38
C ASP A 84 -47.91 13.85 1.37
N GLY A 85 -48.89 12.96 1.23
CA GLY A 85 -48.90 11.85 0.28
C GLY A 85 -48.25 10.55 0.77
N TRP A 86 -47.89 10.44 2.05
CA TRP A 86 -47.36 9.22 2.66
C TRP A 86 -48.47 8.21 2.93
N TRP A 87 -48.21 6.94 2.65
CA TRP A 87 -49.13 5.87 3.01
C TRP A 87 -49.14 5.64 4.52
N VAL A 88 -50.30 5.81 5.15
CA VAL A 88 -50.57 5.62 6.57
C VAL A 88 -51.62 4.53 6.77
N ALA A 89 -51.61 3.85 7.91
CA ALA A 89 -52.63 2.89 8.34
C ALA A 89 -53.13 3.26 9.74
N ASP A 90 -54.32 2.78 10.10
CA ASP A 90 -54.88 2.94 11.46
C ASP A 90 -53.93 2.31 12.51
N ALA A 91 -54.00 2.75 13.77
CA ALA A 91 -52.99 2.53 14.82
C ALA A 91 -52.67 1.06 15.21
N ALA A 92 -53.27 0.09 14.52
CA ALA A 92 -53.03 -1.34 14.66
C ALA A 92 -51.93 -1.84 13.69
N MET A 93 -50.68 -1.85 14.17
CA MET A 93 -49.51 -2.63 13.70
C MET A 93 -49.51 -3.15 12.24
N PHE A 94 -48.62 -2.60 11.41
CA PHE A 94 -48.22 -3.16 10.12
C PHE A 94 -47.56 -4.54 10.30
N ARG A 95 -48.15 -5.61 9.75
CA ARG A 95 -47.57 -6.97 9.75
C ARG A 95 -47.45 -7.50 8.33
N PHE A 96 -46.22 -7.64 7.85
CA PHE A 96 -45.90 -8.15 6.50
C PHE A 96 -45.06 -9.43 6.62
N PRO A 97 -45.67 -10.61 6.86
CA PRO A 97 -44.92 -11.84 7.12
C PRO A 97 -44.04 -12.28 5.95
N GLN A 98 -44.42 -11.95 4.70
CA GLN A 98 -43.62 -12.25 3.52
C GLN A 98 -42.53 -11.20 3.25
N GLY A 99 -42.70 -9.97 3.75
CA GLY A 99 -41.81 -8.84 3.47
C GLY A 99 -42.48 -7.70 2.71
N VAL A 100 -41.70 -6.68 2.40
CA VAL A 100 -42.12 -5.45 1.70
C VAL A 100 -41.20 -5.18 0.53
N VAL A 101 -41.78 -4.96 -0.65
CA VAL A 101 -41.08 -4.47 -1.84
C VAL A 101 -41.60 -3.07 -2.15
N VAL A 102 -40.71 -2.08 -2.15
CA VAL A 102 -40.99 -0.70 -2.53
C VAL A 102 -40.40 -0.47 -3.93
N GLY A 103 -41.29 -0.26 -4.90
CA GLY A 103 -40.94 -0.15 -6.31
C GLY A 103 -41.30 -1.43 -7.08
N ASN A 104 -40.42 -1.87 -7.99
CA ASN A 104 -40.69 -3.02 -8.85
C ASN A 104 -40.10 -4.30 -8.28
N ARG A 105 -40.79 -5.42 -8.51
CA ARG A 105 -40.31 -6.76 -8.14
C ARG A 105 -39.44 -7.33 -9.27
N TYR A 106 -38.31 -7.94 -8.92
CA TYR A 106 -37.50 -8.69 -9.87
C TYR A 106 -38.14 -10.06 -10.12
N VAL A 107 -38.64 -10.29 -11.34
CA VAL A 107 -39.44 -11.48 -11.68
C VAL A 107 -38.66 -12.78 -11.57
N ASP A 108 -37.34 -12.74 -11.79
CA ASP A 108 -36.46 -13.90 -11.75
C ASP A 108 -35.85 -14.13 -10.36
N CYS A 109 -36.24 -13.34 -9.36
CA CYS A 109 -35.81 -13.55 -7.97
C CYS A 109 -36.81 -14.39 -7.18
N ASP A 110 -36.27 -15.43 -6.54
CA ASP A 110 -36.96 -16.20 -5.50
C ASP A 110 -36.85 -15.46 -4.17
N TYR A 111 -37.77 -14.53 -3.90
CA TYR A 111 -37.79 -13.74 -2.66
C TYR A 111 -37.91 -14.64 -1.44
N GLY A 112 -37.08 -14.39 -0.42
CA GLY A 112 -37.19 -15.03 0.88
C GLY A 112 -38.41 -14.54 1.69
N ILE A 113 -38.56 -15.08 2.90
CA ILE A 113 -39.62 -14.65 3.84
C ILE A 113 -39.11 -13.47 4.68
N ALA A 114 -40.01 -12.54 5.05
CA ALA A 114 -39.72 -11.37 5.88
C ALA A 114 -38.64 -10.42 5.31
N VAL A 115 -38.63 -10.25 3.98
CA VAL A 115 -37.64 -9.43 3.27
C VAL A 115 -38.01 -7.95 3.20
N LEU A 116 -37.02 -7.08 2.97
CA LEU A 116 -37.23 -5.68 2.59
C LEU A 116 -36.44 -5.35 1.32
N SER A 117 -37.14 -4.98 0.25
CA SER A 117 -36.53 -4.51 -0.99
C SER A 117 -36.95 -3.09 -1.31
N VAL A 118 -36.00 -2.21 -1.66
CA VAL A 118 -36.28 -0.88 -2.22
C VAL A 118 -35.55 -0.74 -3.55
N ASP A 119 -36.31 -0.76 -4.64
CA ASP A 119 -35.79 -0.73 -6.00
C ASP A 119 -36.82 -0.19 -7.00
N GLY A 120 -36.54 0.94 -7.63
CA GLY A 120 -37.42 1.53 -8.65
C GLY A 120 -37.43 0.77 -9.99
N TYR A 121 -36.38 0.00 -10.29
CA TYR A 121 -36.23 -0.70 -11.57
C TYR A 121 -36.58 -2.19 -11.47
N GLY A 122 -36.45 -2.78 -10.28
CA GLY A 122 -36.84 -4.17 -10.00
C GLY A 122 -35.81 -5.20 -10.44
N ASN A 123 -34.55 -4.98 -10.08
CA ASN A 123 -33.41 -5.87 -10.31
C ASN A 123 -32.71 -6.33 -9.01
N ASN A 124 -33.16 -5.86 -7.84
CA ASN A 124 -32.68 -6.36 -6.55
C ASN A 124 -33.26 -7.74 -6.23
N CYS A 125 -32.44 -8.62 -5.66
CA CYS A 125 -32.83 -9.97 -5.26
C CYS A 125 -32.50 -10.31 -3.79
N PRO A 126 -33.44 -10.04 -2.86
CA PRO A 126 -33.36 -10.50 -1.48
C PRO A 126 -33.94 -11.92 -1.35
N SER A 127 -33.17 -12.94 -1.73
CA SER A 127 -33.62 -14.35 -1.69
C SER A 127 -33.38 -15.06 -0.35
N GLY A 128 -32.56 -14.49 0.53
CA GLY A 128 -32.37 -15.01 1.89
C GLY A 128 -33.53 -14.64 2.80
N ASP A 129 -33.88 -15.50 3.76
CA ASP A 129 -34.91 -15.18 4.75
C ASP A 129 -34.45 -14.01 5.64
N GLY A 130 -35.32 -13.03 5.86
CA GLY A 130 -35.03 -11.82 6.64
C GLY A 130 -34.03 -10.86 5.97
N SER A 131 -33.79 -11.01 4.66
CA SER A 131 -32.78 -10.22 3.96
C SER A 131 -33.27 -8.82 3.55
N VAL A 132 -32.32 -7.90 3.37
CA VAL A 132 -32.58 -6.51 2.97
C VAL A 132 -31.78 -6.16 1.71
N THR A 133 -32.42 -5.57 0.71
CA THR A 133 -31.74 -5.06 -0.49
C THR A 133 -32.25 -3.67 -0.86
N LEU A 134 -31.36 -2.68 -0.86
CA LEU A 134 -31.61 -1.31 -1.34
C LEU A 134 -30.69 -1.03 -2.53
N GLY A 135 -31.04 -0.08 -3.40
CA GLY A 135 -30.19 0.33 -4.53
C GLY A 135 -30.57 -0.37 -5.83
N TYR A 136 -29.59 -0.66 -6.68
CA TYR A 136 -29.82 -1.22 -8.02
C TYR A 136 -28.96 -2.48 -8.27
N GLU A 137 -29.58 -3.55 -8.78
CA GLU A 137 -28.93 -4.84 -9.10
C GLU A 137 -28.22 -5.51 -7.91
N ASN A 138 -28.72 -5.33 -6.69
CA ASN A 138 -28.12 -5.90 -5.48
C ASN A 138 -28.74 -7.26 -5.12
N THR A 139 -27.91 -8.20 -4.69
CA THR A 139 -28.33 -9.55 -4.28
C THR A 139 -28.03 -9.77 -2.79
N ALA A 140 -29.03 -10.19 -2.01
CA ALA A 140 -28.88 -10.62 -0.62
C ALA A 140 -29.51 -12.02 -0.47
N SER A 141 -28.70 -13.07 -0.63
CA SER A 141 -29.15 -14.46 -0.68
C SER A 141 -28.83 -15.27 0.58
N GLY A 142 -27.96 -14.75 1.46
CA GLY A 142 -27.73 -15.35 2.77
C GLY A 142 -28.89 -15.05 3.73
N ASN A 143 -29.21 -15.98 4.62
CA ASN A 143 -30.21 -15.73 5.68
C ASN A 143 -29.76 -14.54 6.55
N TYR A 144 -30.68 -13.60 6.78
CA TYR A 144 -30.44 -12.35 7.51
C TYR A 144 -29.33 -11.47 6.92
N SER A 145 -29.00 -11.65 5.64
CA SER A 145 -28.01 -10.82 4.96
C SER A 145 -28.59 -9.47 4.55
N SER A 146 -27.72 -8.47 4.36
CA SER A 146 -28.18 -7.15 3.93
C SER A 146 -27.26 -6.51 2.91
N VAL A 147 -27.88 -5.83 1.94
CA VAL A 147 -27.24 -4.87 1.05
C VAL A 147 -27.97 -3.54 1.19
N THR A 148 -27.35 -2.54 1.82
CA THR A 148 -28.04 -1.28 2.17
C THR A 148 -27.90 -0.17 1.11
N GLY A 149 -27.36 -0.48 -0.06
CA GLY A 149 -27.30 0.45 -1.19
C GLY A 149 -26.32 0.05 -2.28
N GLY A 150 -25.99 1.00 -3.15
CA GLY A 150 -25.01 0.82 -4.22
C GLY A 150 -25.53 0.06 -5.45
N LEU A 151 -24.58 -0.40 -6.26
CA LEU A 151 -24.81 -1.06 -7.54
C LEU A 151 -24.16 -2.44 -7.58
N GLY A 152 -24.91 -3.49 -7.92
CA GLY A 152 -24.31 -4.79 -8.26
C GLY A 152 -23.65 -5.52 -7.09
N ASN A 153 -24.00 -5.19 -5.84
CA ASN A 153 -23.38 -5.78 -4.65
C ASN A 153 -24.04 -7.13 -4.28
N ASN A 154 -23.27 -8.01 -3.64
CA ASN A 154 -23.67 -9.38 -3.36
C ASN A 154 -23.38 -9.80 -1.91
N ALA A 155 -24.42 -9.94 -1.08
CA ALA A 155 -24.37 -10.50 0.26
C ALA A 155 -24.92 -11.95 0.25
N THR A 156 -24.04 -12.94 0.14
CA THR A 156 -24.41 -14.38 0.01
C THR A 156 -24.17 -15.18 1.29
N GLY A 157 -23.33 -14.69 2.21
CA GLY A 157 -23.09 -15.36 3.49
C GLY A 157 -24.26 -15.14 4.47
N ALA A 158 -24.53 -16.09 5.35
CA ALA A 158 -25.51 -15.89 6.42
C ALA A 158 -25.05 -14.74 7.34
N ILE A 159 -25.96 -13.82 7.65
CA ILE A 159 -25.72 -12.62 8.47
C ILE A 159 -24.61 -11.71 7.87
N SER A 160 -24.31 -11.87 6.56
CA SER A 160 -23.35 -11.02 5.87
C SER A 160 -23.94 -9.66 5.53
N THR A 161 -23.09 -8.63 5.42
CA THR A 161 -23.54 -7.26 5.14
C THR A 161 -22.68 -6.57 4.10
N VAL A 162 -23.32 -5.94 3.12
CA VAL A 162 -22.68 -4.97 2.23
C VAL A 162 -23.36 -3.61 2.40
N LEU A 163 -22.63 -2.57 2.81
CA LEU A 163 -23.28 -1.27 3.05
C LEU A 163 -23.57 -0.49 1.76
N GLY A 164 -22.78 -0.69 0.71
CA GLY A 164 -22.97 -0.04 -0.59
C GLY A 164 -21.76 -0.18 -1.52
N GLY A 165 -21.54 0.82 -2.37
CA GLY A 165 -20.46 0.81 -3.38
C GLY A 165 -20.86 0.09 -4.68
N TRP A 166 -19.86 -0.32 -5.46
CA TRP A 166 -20.06 -1.01 -6.73
C TRP A 166 -19.44 -2.41 -6.70
N SER A 167 -20.23 -3.44 -7.05
CA SER A 167 -19.74 -4.80 -7.26
C SER A 167 -19.01 -5.44 -6.04
N ASN A 168 -19.34 -5.03 -4.82
CA ASN A 168 -18.75 -5.61 -3.61
C ASN A 168 -19.44 -6.92 -3.23
N THR A 169 -18.68 -7.87 -2.67
CA THR A 169 -19.15 -9.19 -2.29
C THR A 169 -18.85 -9.48 -0.81
N ALA A 170 -19.87 -9.85 -0.03
CA ALA A 170 -19.75 -10.46 1.29
C ALA A 170 -20.35 -11.88 1.24
N SER A 171 -19.50 -12.91 1.24
CA SER A 171 -19.91 -14.32 1.03
C SER A 171 -19.58 -15.26 2.19
N GLY A 172 -18.78 -14.82 3.16
CA GLY A 172 -18.54 -15.56 4.38
C GLY A 172 -19.67 -15.36 5.40
N GLU A 173 -19.88 -16.34 6.27
CA GLU A 173 -20.78 -16.18 7.42
C GLU A 173 -20.29 -15.02 8.30
N TYR A 174 -21.19 -14.11 8.69
CA TYR A 174 -20.86 -12.86 9.41
C TYR A 174 -19.85 -11.93 8.71
N SER A 175 -19.58 -12.11 7.41
CA SER A 175 -18.62 -11.25 6.72
C SER A 175 -19.21 -9.88 6.37
N SER A 176 -18.34 -8.88 6.19
CA SER A 176 -18.78 -7.51 5.89
C SER A 176 -17.96 -6.85 4.80
N SER A 177 -18.63 -6.13 3.89
CA SER A 177 -18.00 -5.20 2.97
C SER A 177 -18.66 -3.82 3.05
N LEU A 178 -17.97 -2.81 3.59
CA LEU A 178 -18.65 -1.54 3.93
C LEU A 178 -18.74 -0.56 2.75
N GLY A 179 -18.13 -0.86 1.61
CA GLY A 179 -18.21 -0.05 0.40
C GLY A 179 -17.03 -0.25 -0.55
N GLY A 180 -16.79 0.75 -1.39
CA GLY A 180 -15.74 0.72 -2.41
C GLY A 180 -16.18 0.05 -3.70
N ASP A 181 -15.22 -0.48 -4.45
CA ASP A 181 -15.43 -1.08 -5.77
C ASP A 181 -14.76 -2.46 -5.84
N THR A 182 -15.53 -3.49 -6.19
CA THR A 182 -15.04 -4.84 -6.45
C THR A 182 -14.30 -5.46 -5.25
N ASN A 183 -14.70 -5.13 -4.02
CA ASN A 183 -14.12 -5.74 -2.81
C ASN A 183 -14.79 -7.08 -2.47
N LYS A 184 -14.03 -8.00 -1.87
CA LYS A 184 -14.49 -9.35 -1.52
C LYS A 184 -14.16 -9.70 -0.07
N ALA A 185 -15.19 -9.90 0.75
CA ALA A 185 -15.12 -10.46 2.09
C ALA A 185 -15.74 -11.86 2.09
N SER A 186 -14.93 -12.89 1.87
CA SER A 186 -15.39 -14.28 1.64
C SER A 186 -15.03 -15.28 2.73
N GLY A 187 -14.13 -14.93 3.63
CA GLY A 187 -13.86 -15.74 4.82
C GLY A 187 -14.96 -15.55 5.88
N PRO A 188 -15.27 -16.57 6.71
CA PRO A 188 -16.10 -16.39 7.90
C PRO A 188 -15.55 -15.27 8.79
N LEU A 189 -16.42 -14.38 9.27
CA LEU A 189 -16.06 -13.20 10.08
C LEU A 189 -15.04 -12.25 9.41
N SER A 190 -14.82 -12.35 8.10
CA SER A 190 -13.90 -11.47 7.38
C SER A 190 -14.51 -10.08 7.14
N SER A 191 -13.66 -9.06 6.99
CA SER A 191 -14.11 -7.70 6.72
C SER A 191 -13.27 -6.99 5.68
N VAL A 192 -13.94 -6.29 4.77
CA VAL A 192 -13.33 -5.27 3.93
C VAL A 192 -14.03 -3.94 4.15
N ILE A 193 -13.32 -2.93 4.64
CA ILE A 193 -13.94 -1.63 4.96
C ILE A 193 -14.17 -0.77 3.70
N GLY A 194 -13.33 -0.88 2.68
CA GLY A 194 -13.51 -0.16 1.41
C GLY A 194 -12.36 -0.35 0.43
N GLY A 195 -12.15 0.61 -0.46
CA GLY A 195 -11.07 0.59 -1.47
C GLY A 195 -11.48 -0.07 -2.79
N TYR A 196 -10.50 -0.48 -3.59
CA TYR A 196 -10.69 -1.09 -4.91
C TYR A 196 -10.02 -2.45 -5.00
N MET A 197 -10.76 -3.49 -5.39
CA MET A 197 -10.25 -4.86 -5.61
C MET A 197 -9.55 -5.51 -4.39
N ASN A 198 -10.01 -5.24 -3.16
CA ASN A 198 -9.45 -5.90 -1.97
C ASN A 198 -10.11 -7.26 -1.71
N ASP A 199 -9.35 -8.26 -1.28
CA ASP A 199 -9.81 -9.62 -0.96
C ASP A 199 -9.45 -10.01 0.48
N ALA A 200 -10.46 -10.15 1.34
CA ALA A 200 -10.38 -10.78 2.64
C ALA A 200 -11.08 -12.16 2.58
N SER A 201 -10.30 -13.24 2.44
CA SER A 201 -10.80 -14.61 2.26
C SER A 201 -10.43 -15.58 3.38
N GLY A 202 -9.54 -15.20 4.28
CA GLY A 202 -9.23 -15.97 5.48
C GLY A 202 -10.31 -15.83 6.57
N ILE A 203 -10.39 -16.81 7.47
CA ILE A 203 -11.23 -16.71 8.66
C ILE A 203 -10.76 -15.51 9.48
N THR A 204 -11.70 -14.66 9.92
CA THR A 204 -11.45 -13.42 10.67
C THR A 204 -10.42 -12.47 10.01
N SER A 205 -10.19 -12.62 8.69
CA SER A 205 -9.23 -11.77 7.99
C SER A 205 -9.79 -10.39 7.71
N THR A 206 -8.92 -9.38 7.64
CA THR A 206 -9.35 -7.98 7.53
C THR A 206 -8.52 -7.22 6.51
N VAL A 207 -9.20 -6.49 5.62
CA VAL A 207 -8.60 -5.44 4.80
C VAL A 207 -9.29 -4.10 5.06
N LEU A 208 -8.56 -3.11 5.58
CA LEU A 208 -9.14 -1.78 5.86
C LEU A 208 -9.38 -0.95 4.58
N GLY A 209 -8.65 -1.21 3.49
CA GLY A 209 -8.85 -0.51 2.24
C GLY A 209 -7.65 -0.57 1.31
N GLY A 210 -7.50 0.45 0.46
CA GLY A 210 -6.44 0.52 -0.54
C GLY A 210 -6.82 -0.13 -1.87
N TRP A 211 -5.81 -0.54 -2.64
CA TRP A 211 -5.97 -1.11 -3.97
C TRP A 211 -5.35 -2.51 -4.05
N GLU A 212 -6.09 -3.52 -4.49
CA GLU A 212 -5.57 -4.88 -4.73
C GLU A 212 -4.90 -5.55 -3.52
N ASN A 213 -5.33 -5.25 -2.29
CA ASN A 213 -4.77 -5.92 -1.10
C ASN A 213 -5.45 -7.26 -0.85
N THR A 214 -4.69 -8.24 -0.39
CA THR A 214 -5.14 -9.62 -0.13
C THR A 214 -4.80 -10.05 1.29
N ALA A 215 -5.81 -10.50 2.03
CA ALA A 215 -5.73 -11.11 3.36
C ALA A 215 -6.42 -12.50 3.34
N THR A 216 -5.65 -13.53 2.99
CA THR A 216 -6.15 -14.92 2.78
C THR A 216 -5.85 -15.87 3.94
N GLY A 217 -4.90 -15.52 4.82
CA GLY A 217 -4.60 -16.30 6.01
C GLY A 217 -5.67 -16.12 7.11
N GLU A 218 -5.86 -17.13 7.95
CA GLU A 218 -6.66 -16.99 9.17
C GLU A 218 -6.06 -15.90 10.06
N GLU A 219 -6.90 -15.02 10.62
CA GLU A 219 -6.49 -13.85 11.42
C GLU A 219 -5.53 -12.87 10.69
N SER A 220 -5.41 -12.97 9.35
CA SER A 220 -4.52 -12.09 8.59
C SER A 220 -5.09 -10.68 8.42
N VAL A 221 -4.21 -9.67 8.42
CA VAL A 221 -4.61 -8.27 8.37
C VAL A 221 -3.79 -7.49 7.36
N VAL A 222 -4.47 -6.72 6.51
CA VAL A 222 -3.86 -5.66 5.70
C VAL A 222 -4.53 -4.33 5.98
N LEU A 223 -3.81 -3.36 6.54
CA LEU A 223 -4.40 -2.07 6.89
C LEU A 223 -4.58 -1.13 5.69
N GLY A 224 -3.93 -1.40 4.56
CA GLY A 224 -4.11 -0.62 3.33
C GLY A 224 -2.93 -0.74 2.36
N GLY A 225 -2.76 0.26 1.50
CA GLY A 225 -1.70 0.30 0.50
C GLY A 225 -2.12 -0.28 -0.86
N SER A 226 -1.15 -0.75 -1.63
CA SER A 226 -1.36 -1.29 -2.98
C SER A 226 -0.73 -2.67 -3.14
N SER A 227 -1.51 -3.64 -3.61
CA SER A 227 -1.05 -4.98 -3.99
C SER A 227 -0.31 -5.73 -2.87
N ASN A 228 -0.67 -5.52 -1.60
CA ASN A 228 -0.06 -6.21 -0.46
C ASN A 228 -0.73 -7.57 -0.22
N ASN A 229 0.04 -8.57 0.22
CA ASN A 229 -0.45 -9.94 0.38
C ASN A 229 -0.06 -10.55 1.74
N ALA A 230 -1.05 -10.75 2.62
CA ALA A 230 -0.95 -11.46 3.90
C ALA A 230 -1.68 -12.82 3.77
N THR A 231 -0.93 -13.93 3.68
CA THR A 231 -1.51 -15.24 3.29
C THR A 231 -1.49 -16.32 4.36
N GLU A 232 -0.73 -16.14 5.43
CA GLU A 232 -0.56 -17.17 6.46
C GLU A 232 -1.24 -16.77 7.77
N TYR A 233 -1.36 -17.74 8.69
CA TYR A 233 -1.95 -17.54 10.02
C TYR A 233 -1.35 -16.33 10.73
N ALA A 234 -2.23 -15.42 11.16
CA ALA A 234 -1.92 -14.18 11.88
C ALA A 234 -0.81 -13.32 11.20
N SER A 235 -0.71 -13.38 9.87
CA SER A 235 0.19 -12.53 9.10
C SER A 235 -0.35 -11.11 8.95
N ALA A 236 0.53 -10.10 9.03
CA ALA A 236 0.11 -8.70 9.08
C ALA A 236 0.91 -7.79 8.15
N ILE A 237 0.21 -6.90 7.44
CA ILE A 237 0.81 -5.81 6.66
C ILE A 237 0.16 -4.47 7.02
N SER A 238 0.95 -3.51 7.51
CA SER A 238 0.41 -2.19 7.87
C SER A 238 0.19 -1.27 6.67
N GLY A 239 0.83 -1.52 5.53
CA GLY A 239 0.64 -0.74 4.30
C GLY A 239 1.77 -0.89 3.30
N GLY A 240 1.96 0.12 2.45
CA GLY A 240 3.00 0.14 1.42
C GLY A 240 2.55 -0.47 0.09
N THR A 241 3.51 -0.89 -0.74
CA THR A 241 3.26 -1.40 -2.10
C THR A 241 3.90 -2.78 -2.29
N ARG A 242 3.15 -3.77 -2.77
CA ARG A 242 3.65 -5.10 -3.14
C ARG A 242 4.40 -5.83 -2.03
N ASN A 243 4.04 -5.60 -0.77
CA ASN A 243 4.61 -6.31 0.36
C ASN A 243 3.97 -7.69 0.53
N LYS A 244 4.73 -8.65 1.06
CA LYS A 244 4.30 -10.03 1.28
C LYS A 244 4.61 -10.47 2.71
N ALA A 245 3.57 -10.81 3.47
CA ALA A 245 3.65 -11.47 4.77
C ALA A 245 3.09 -12.90 4.57
N THR A 246 3.97 -13.83 4.28
CA THR A 246 3.64 -15.20 3.79
C THR A 246 4.26 -16.28 4.68
N GLY A 247 4.65 -15.92 5.91
CA GLY A 247 4.99 -16.85 6.97
C GLY A 247 3.98 -16.72 8.11
N GLU A 248 3.76 -17.80 8.85
CA GLU A 248 2.95 -17.77 10.06
C GLU A 248 3.49 -16.73 11.07
N LEU A 249 2.60 -15.90 11.63
CA LEU A 249 2.93 -14.80 12.55
C LEU A 249 3.93 -13.79 11.97
N SER A 250 4.07 -13.73 10.64
CA SER A 250 4.98 -12.80 9.97
C SER A 250 4.38 -11.40 9.85
N SER A 251 5.24 -10.38 9.79
CA SER A 251 4.79 -9.00 9.65
C SER A 251 5.64 -8.16 8.70
N VAL A 252 4.97 -7.26 7.98
CA VAL A 252 5.60 -6.19 7.21
C VAL A 252 4.96 -4.85 7.56
N SER A 253 5.73 -3.92 8.16
CA SER A 253 5.14 -2.62 8.57
C SER A 253 4.96 -1.63 7.41
N GLY A 254 5.56 -1.87 6.24
CA GLY A 254 5.37 -1.01 5.06
C GLY A 254 6.48 -1.13 4.03
N GLY A 255 6.64 -0.09 3.20
CA GLY A 255 7.67 -0.01 2.15
C GLY A 255 7.24 -0.57 0.80
N ASP A 256 8.19 -0.88 -0.08
CA ASP A 256 7.96 -1.46 -1.41
C ASP A 256 8.64 -2.82 -1.55
N LEU A 257 7.90 -3.84 -2.01
CA LEU A 257 8.43 -5.17 -2.34
C LEU A 257 9.13 -5.90 -1.17
N ASN A 258 8.73 -5.65 0.08
CA ASN A 258 9.28 -6.36 1.23
C ASN A 258 8.62 -7.73 1.41
N ILE A 259 9.40 -8.73 1.84
CA ILE A 259 8.95 -10.12 2.01
C ILE A 259 9.32 -10.60 3.42
N ALA A 260 8.33 -10.95 4.22
CA ALA A 260 8.47 -11.72 5.45
C ALA A 260 7.80 -13.09 5.23
N ASN A 261 8.57 -14.17 5.11
CA ASN A 261 8.04 -15.51 4.84
C ASN A 261 8.59 -16.63 5.76
N GLY A 262 9.40 -16.28 6.75
CA GLY A 262 9.74 -17.20 7.85
C GLY A 262 8.70 -17.16 8.98
N TYR A 263 8.58 -18.23 9.76
CA TYR A 263 7.77 -18.25 10.98
C TYR A 263 8.22 -17.15 11.95
N VAL A 264 7.31 -16.25 12.37
CA VAL A 264 7.59 -15.08 13.24
C VAL A 264 8.66 -14.15 12.64
N SER A 265 8.78 -14.10 11.30
CA SER A 265 9.70 -13.19 10.63
C SER A 265 9.13 -11.76 10.53
N SER A 266 9.99 -10.76 10.44
CA SER A 266 9.56 -9.36 10.36
C SER A 266 10.39 -8.51 9.40
N VAL A 267 9.71 -7.62 8.67
CA VAL A 267 10.35 -6.54 7.92
C VAL A 267 9.68 -5.21 8.28
N PHE A 268 10.43 -4.29 8.89
CA PHE A 268 9.88 -3.01 9.36
C PHE A 268 9.66 -1.99 8.22
N GLY A 269 10.29 -2.17 7.06
CA GLY A 269 10.09 -1.29 5.90
C GLY A 269 11.23 -1.33 4.90
N GLY A 270 11.36 -0.26 4.10
CA GLY A 270 12.38 -0.12 3.06
C GLY A 270 11.96 -0.68 1.70
N GLU A 271 12.92 -1.02 0.85
CA GLU A 271 12.68 -1.54 -0.50
C GLU A 271 13.30 -2.94 -0.66
N LYS A 272 12.54 -3.92 -1.15
CA LYS A 272 13.05 -5.26 -1.54
C LYS A 272 13.79 -6.01 -0.42
N ASN A 273 13.43 -5.78 0.84
CA ASN A 273 14.01 -6.51 1.97
C ASN A 273 13.33 -7.87 2.16
N GLN A 274 14.07 -8.87 2.62
CA GLN A 274 13.59 -10.24 2.80
C GLN A 274 13.99 -10.81 4.16
N ALA A 275 13.01 -11.27 4.93
CA ALA A 275 13.18 -12.04 6.17
C ALA A 275 12.54 -13.42 6.00
N THR A 276 13.38 -14.46 5.84
CA THR A 276 12.93 -15.81 5.43
C THR A 276 13.26 -16.91 6.44
N GLY A 277 14.22 -16.68 7.33
CA GLY A 277 14.51 -17.61 8.43
C GLY A 277 13.48 -17.49 9.56
N ARG A 278 13.35 -18.53 10.38
CA ARG A 278 12.48 -18.51 11.58
C ARG A 278 12.93 -17.41 12.54
N GLY A 279 12.04 -16.50 12.95
CA GLY A 279 12.37 -15.39 13.83
C GLY A 279 13.38 -14.41 13.24
N SER A 280 13.57 -14.41 11.92
CA SER A 280 14.49 -13.49 11.25
C SER A 280 13.89 -12.09 11.15
N SER A 281 14.75 -11.06 11.07
CA SER A 281 14.29 -9.68 10.98
C SER A 281 15.14 -8.82 10.05
N VAL A 282 14.46 -7.89 9.38
CA VAL A 282 15.10 -6.77 8.68
C VAL A 282 14.46 -5.46 9.11
N SER A 283 15.24 -4.57 9.72
CA SER A 283 14.71 -3.29 10.23
C SER A 283 14.47 -2.24 9.14
N GLY A 284 15.07 -2.39 7.96
CA GLY A 284 14.86 -1.47 6.83
C GLY A 284 15.97 -1.51 5.79
N GLY A 285 16.12 -0.42 5.03
CA GLY A 285 17.13 -0.28 3.97
C GLY A 285 16.66 -0.80 2.62
N SER A 286 17.60 -1.15 1.73
CA SER A 286 17.29 -1.66 0.39
C SER A 286 17.97 -3.00 0.11
N ARG A 287 17.21 -3.99 -0.37
CA ARG A 287 17.72 -5.30 -0.81
C ARG A 287 18.50 -6.07 0.28
N ASN A 288 18.13 -5.89 1.54
CA ASN A 288 18.70 -6.68 2.64
C ASN A 288 18.02 -8.05 2.75
N THR A 289 18.74 -9.06 3.21
CA THR A 289 18.23 -10.44 3.30
C THR A 289 18.69 -11.11 4.59
N ALA A 290 17.73 -11.52 5.43
CA ALA A 290 17.92 -12.37 6.60
C ALA A 290 17.38 -13.78 6.32
N LEU A 291 18.26 -14.73 5.97
CA LEU A 291 17.92 -16.11 5.61
C LEU A 291 18.06 -17.10 6.76
N GLY A 292 18.97 -16.86 7.70
CA GLY A 292 19.20 -17.78 8.81
C GLY A 292 18.11 -17.67 9.87
N ASP A 293 17.83 -18.76 10.58
CA ASP A 293 16.98 -18.70 11.77
C ASP A 293 17.60 -17.73 12.78
N PHE A 294 16.76 -16.88 13.37
CA PHE A 294 17.13 -15.80 14.28
C PHE A 294 18.18 -14.84 13.72
N SER A 295 18.33 -14.78 12.39
CA SER A 295 19.23 -13.82 11.74
C SER A 295 18.63 -12.43 11.68
N ALA A 296 19.48 -11.41 11.72
CA ALA A 296 19.04 -10.02 11.74
C ALA A 296 19.88 -9.13 10.82
N VAL A 297 19.20 -8.24 10.10
CA VAL A 297 19.84 -7.13 9.38
C VAL A 297 19.21 -5.81 9.82
N SER A 298 19.97 -4.95 10.49
CA SER A 298 19.42 -3.69 11.02
C SER A 298 19.24 -2.60 9.95
N GLY A 299 19.77 -2.77 8.75
CA GLY A 299 19.57 -1.84 7.64
C GLY A 299 20.68 -1.87 6.60
N GLY A 300 20.84 -0.77 5.85
CA GLY A 300 21.85 -0.62 4.80
C GLY A 300 21.37 -1.11 3.43
N GLU A 301 22.32 -1.49 2.58
CA GLU A 301 22.05 -1.95 1.22
C GLU A 301 22.70 -3.31 0.94
N LEU A 302 21.97 -4.24 0.30
CA LEU A 302 22.52 -5.51 -0.19
C LEU A 302 23.18 -6.40 0.90
N ASN A 303 22.82 -6.25 2.17
CA ASN A 303 23.38 -7.07 3.24
C ASN A 303 22.69 -8.43 3.31
N LYS A 304 23.46 -9.51 3.53
CA LYS A 304 22.95 -10.89 3.59
C LYS A 304 23.41 -11.63 4.84
N ALA A 305 22.51 -11.84 5.80
CA ALA A 305 22.72 -12.67 6.99
C ALA A 305 22.07 -14.06 6.76
N SER A 306 22.87 -15.12 6.57
CA SER A 306 22.37 -16.46 6.24
C SER A 306 22.74 -17.55 7.24
N GLY A 307 23.62 -17.27 8.20
CA GLY A 307 23.90 -18.21 9.29
C GLY A 307 22.81 -18.19 10.36
N LEU A 308 22.62 -19.32 11.05
CA LEU A 308 21.80 -19.37 12.28
C LEU A 308 22.32 -18.34 13.28
N ALA A 309 21.45 -17.48 13.80
CA ALA A 309 21.76 -16.38 14.72
C ALA A 309 22.85 -15.42 14.19
N SER A 310 22.99 -15.28 12.87
CA SER A 310 23.92 -14.33 12.26
C SER A 310 23.36 -12.90 12.24
N SER A 311 24.22 -11.89 12.30
CA SER A 311 23.78 -10.49 12.35
C SER A 311 24.61 -9.57 11.46
N ILE A 312 23.93 -8.58 10.87
CA ILE A 312 24.56 -7.46 10.18
C ILE A 312 23.93 -6.16 10.67
N SER A 313 24.72 -5.27 11.27
CA SER A 313 24.21 -4.01 11.81
C SER A 313 23.98 -2.94 10.75
N GLY A 314 24.54 -3.08 9.54
CA GLY A 314 24.31 -2.17 8.42
C GLY A 314 25.41 -2.21 7.36
N GLY A 315 25.58 -1.11 6.63
CA GLY A 315 26.57 -0.99 5.57
C GLY A 315 26.09 -1.47 4.21
N GLY A 316 27.02 -1.83 3.32
CA GLY A 316 26.73 -2.17 1.92
C GLY A 316 27.36 -3.49 1.45
N ASP A 317 26.56 -4.44 0.97
CA ASP A 317 27.03 -5.72 0.40
C ASP A 317 27.82 -6.58 1.42
N ASN A 318 27.44 -6.54 2.71
CA ASN A 318 28.05 -7.38 3.74
C ASN A 318 27.40 -8.77 3.81
N LYS A 319 28.16 -9.79 4.23
CA LYS A 319 27.71 -11.18 4.33
C LYS A 319 28.06 -11.81 5.68
N ALA A 320 27.07 -12.30 6.41
CA ALA A 320 27.25 -13.07 7.65
C ALA A 320 26.66 -14.47 7.44
N THR A 321 27.51 -15.45 7.11
CA THR A 321 27.08 -16.77 6.60
C THR A 321 27.33 -17.91 7.60
N GLY A 322 28.23 -17.72 8.57
CA GLY A 322 28.48 -18.71 9.63
C GLY A 322 27.47 -18.61 10.77
N ARG A 323 27.29 -19.71 11.52
CA ARG A 323 26.46 -19.74 12.74
C ARG A 323 26.99 -18.74 13.76
N GLY A 324 26.14 -17.85 14.27
CA GLY A 324 26.54 -16.79 15.21
C GLY A 324 27.57 -15.81 14.65
N SER A 325 27.73 -15.73 13.33
CA SER A 325 28.65 -14.78 12.71
C SER A 325 28.09 -13.36 12.72
N SER A 326 28.95 -12.35 12.79
CA SER A 326 28.53 -10.95 12.81
C SER A 326 29.35 -10.05 11.90
N VAL A 327 28.67 -9.08 11.27
CA VAL A 327 29.31 -7.95 10.59
C VAL A 327 28.71 -6.65 11.11
N SER A 328 29.51 -5.83 11.82
CA SER A 328 28.98 -4.59 12.41
C SER A 328 28.78 -3.46 11.39
N GLY A 329 29.33 -3.57 10.18
CA GLY A 329 29.10 -2.61 9.10
C GLY A 329 30.18 -2.60 8.02
N GLY A 330 30.36 -1.45 7.38
CA GLY A 330 31.33 -1.28 6.30
C GLY A 330 30.79 -1.76 4.94
N SER A 331 31.68 -2.11 4.01
CA SER A 331 31.28 -2.57 2.68
C SER A 331 31.98 -3.84 2.23
N LYS A 332 31.23 -4.78 1.65
CA LYS A 332 31.77 -6.03 1.08
C LYS A 332 32.50 -6.91 2.08
N ASN A 333 32.18 -6.79 3.37
CA ASN A 333 32.78 -7.63 4.41
C ASN A 333 32.08 -8.99 4.46
N THR A 334 32.81 -10.03 4.85
CA THR A 334 32.26 -11.40 4.95
C THR A 334 32.71 -12.08 6.24
N ALA A 335 31.77 -12.53 7.07
CA ALA A 335 32.02 -13.42 8.20
C ALA A 335 31.39 -14.78 7.86
N SER A 336 32.21 -15.81 7.59
CA SER A 336 31.73 -17.13 7.14
C SER A 336 31.99 -18.27 8.12
N GLY A 337 32.91 -18.10 9.07
CA GLY A 337 33.14 -19.09 10.10
C GLY A 337 32.06 -19.05 11.19
N GLU A 338 31.84 -20.16 11.89
CA GLU A 338 31.03 -20.15 13.11
C GLU A 338 31.65 -19.19 14.14
N ARG A 339 30.83 -18.31 14.74
CA ARG A 339 31.24 -17.25 15.68
C ARG A 339 32.30 -16.30 15.13
N SER A 340 32.44 -16.21 13.80
CA SER A 340 33.36 -15.26 13.17
C SER A 340 32.80 -13.83 13.20
N ALA A 341 33.69 -12.84 13.23
CA ALA A 341 33.29 -11.44 13.31
C ALA A 341 34.10 -10.54 12.38
N VAL A 342 33.41 -9.61 11.72
CA VAL A 342 34.05 -8.46 11.04
C VAL A 342 33.45 -7.17 11.56
N SER A 343 34.23 -6.38 12.32
CA SER A 343 33.69 -5.16 12.95
C SER A 343 33.50 -3.99 11.96
N GLY A 344 34.08 -4.07 10.75
CA GLY A 344 33.86 -3.06 9.71
C GLY A 344 34.95 -3.04 8.64
N GLY A 345 35.09 -1.89 7.98
CA GLY A 345 36.06 -1.69 6.89
C GLY A 345 35.51 -2.11 5.53
N GLY A 346 36.40 -2.51 4.62
CA GLY A 346 36.07 -2.81 3.23
C GLY A 346 36.66 -4.13 2.73
N GLN A 347 35.85 -5.02 2.16
CA GLN A 347 36.31 -6.27 1.53
C GLN A 347 37.10 -7.20 2.46
N SER A 348 36.86 -7.14 3.77
CA SER A 348 37.53 -7.99 4.74
C SER A 348 36.77 -9.30 4.96
N THR A 349 37.49 -10.38 5.33
CA THR A 349 36.88 -11.71 5.50
C THR A 349 37.40 -12.46 6.73
N ALA A 350 36.48 -13.00 7.52
CA ALA A 350 36.77 -13.94 8.61
C ALA A 350 36.20 -15.33 8.25
N TYR A 351 37.06 -16.31 7.92
CA TYR A 351 36.67 -17.56 7.26
C TYR A 351 36.30 -18.70 8.21
N ALA A 352 36.98 -18.80 9.35
CA ALA A 352 37.00 -19.99 10.19
C ALA A 352 36.39 -19.76 11.58
N PHE A 353 36.26 -20.85 12.35
CA PHE A 353 35.70 -20.80 13.70
C PHE A 353 36.38 -19.74 14.56
N ALA A 354 35.57 -18.87 15.17
CA ALA A 354 36.02 -17.78 16.06
C ALA A 354 37.10 -16.86 15.45
N SER A 355 37.19 -16.77 14.12
CA SER A 355 38.11 -15.86 13.44
C SER A 355 37.58 -14.42 13.44
N ALA A 356 38.46 -13.42 13.52
CA ALA A 356 38.06 -12.03 13.68
C ALA A 356 38.85 -11.07 12.78
N VAL A 357 38.15 -10.08 12.22
CA VAL A 357 38.77 -8.91 11.59
C VAL A 357 38.16 -7.63 12.16
N SER A 358 38.93 -6.84 12.89
CA SER A 358 38.39 -5.63 13.53
C SER A 358 38.20 -4.46 12.55
N GLY A 359 38.85 -4.48 11.37
CA GLY A 359 38.63 -3.47 10.34
C GLY A 359 39.66 -3.46 9.22
N GLY A 360 39.78 -2.32 8.53
CA GLY A 360 40.71 -2.12 7.42
C GLY A 360 40.18 -2.58 6.06
N ASN A 361 41.09 -2.79 5.09
CA ASN A 361 40.72 -3.12 3.72
C ASN A 361 41.36 -4.43 3.24
N MET A 362 40.55 -5.34 2.69
CA MET A 362 41.00 -6.63 2.13
C MET A 362 41.76 -7.53 3.13
N ASN A 363 41.45 -7.45 4.42
CA ASN A 363 42.09 -8.28 5.45
C ASN A 363 41.43 -9.66 5.53
N ARG A 364 42.20 -10.71 5.83
CA ARG A 364 41.70 -12.09 5.88
C ARG A 364 42.17 -12.81 7.14
N ALA A 365 41.24 -13.19 8.01
CA ALA A 365 41.47 -14.17 9.09
C ALA A 365 40.97 -15.53 8.59
N VAL A 366 41.87 -16.47 8.33
CA VAL A 366 41.62 -17.67 7.52
C VAL A 366 41.49 -18.94 8.35
N ALA A 367 42.18 -19.04 9.48
CA ALA A 367 42.20 -20.24 10.33
C ALA A 367 41.46 -20.03 11.67
N GLU A 368 41.24 -21.11 12.41
CA GLU A 368 40.52 -21.07 13.68
C GLU A 368 41.23 -20.15 14.68
N HIS A 369 40.45 -19.36 15.40
CA HIS A 369 40.95 -18.35 16.36
C HIS A 369 41.93 -17.31 15.77
N SER A 370 42.07 -17.24 14.45
CA SER A 370 42.95 -16.26 13.81
C SER A 370 42.37 -14.85 13.83
N SER A 371 43.23 -13.83 13.91
CA SER A 371 42.79 -12.44 14.00
C SER A 371 43.59 -11.48 13.13
N VAL A 372 42.91 -10.48 12.58
CA VAL A 372 43.54 -9.32 11.95
C VAL A 372 42.91 -8.05 12.49
N SER A 373 43.67 -7.24 13.25
CA SER A 373 43.06 -6.07 13.90
C SER A 373 42.77 -4.94 12.90
N ALA A 374 43.69 -4.64 11.97
CA ALA A 374 43.50 -3.56 11.00
C ALA A 374 44.44 -3.66 9.78
N GLY A 375 44.50 -2.60 8.98
CA GLY A 375 45.47 -2.43 7.90
C GLY A 375 44.93 -2.83 6.53
N GLN A 376 45.82 -3.15 5.59
CA GLN A 376 45.47 -3.45 4.21
C GLN A 376 46.08 -4.78 3.74
N ARG A 377 45.24 -5.70 3.25
CA ARG A 377 45.68 -6.99 2.66
C ARG A 377 46.52 -7.85 3.60
N ASN A 378 46.24 -7.79 4.91
CA ASN A 378 46.87 -8.64 5.90
C ASN A 378 46.18 -10.01 5.97
N GLN A 379 46.93 -11.08 6.26
CA GLN A 379 46.43 -12.45 6.29
C GLN A 379 46.93 -13.20 7.52
N ALA A 380 46.01 -13.65 8.37
CA ALA A 380 46.29 -14.59 9.46
C ALA A 380 45.77 -15.98 9.02
N LYS A 381 46.68 -16.91 8.70
CA LYS A 381 46.37 -18.21 8.07
C LYS A 381 46.66 -19.43 8.94
N GLY A 382 47.34 -19.25 10.07
CA GLY A 382 47.54 -20.33 11.04
C GLY A 382 46.53 -20.28 12.18
N GLU A 383 46.31 -21.41 12.83
CA GLU A 383 45.50 -21.46 14.05
C GLU A 383 46.07 -20.54 15.12
N TYR A 384 45.24 -19.78 15.83
CA TYR A 384 45.68 -18.75 16.80
C TYR A 384 46.62 -17.68 16.22
N SER A 385 46.80 -17.60 14.90
CA SER A 385 47.71 -16.61 14.30
C SER A 385 47.11 -15.20 14.34
N SER A 386 47.98 -14.19 14.43
CA SER A 386 47.54 -12.80 14.54
C SER A 386 48.32 -11.85 13.64
N VAL A 387 47.63 -10.87 13.08
CA VAL A 387 48.25 -9.72 12.43
C VAL A 387 47.64 -8.43 12.97
N SER A 388 48.39 -7.68 13.78
CA SER A 388 47.84 -6.48 14.43
C SER A 388 47.60 -5.33 13.46
N GLY A 389 48.30 -5.28 12.31
CA GLY A 389 48.09 -4.22 11.33
C GLY A 389 49.12 -4.19 10.20
N GLY A 390 49.23 -3.03 9.55
CA GLY A 390 50.18 -2.79 8.46
C GLY A 390 49.64 -3.17 7.08
N ARG A 391 50.53 -3.50 6.13
CA ARG A 391 50.16 -3.79 4.74
C ARG A 391 50.80 -5.07 4.23
N LEU A 392 50.01 -5.98 3.67
CA LEU A 392 50.50 -7.23 3.04
C LEU A 392 51.26 -8.15 4.01
N ASN A 393 50.98 -8.09 5.31
CA ASN A 393 51.59 -8.96 6.30
C ASN A 393 50.91 -10.33 6.34
N GLN A 394 51.68 -11.39 6.60
CA GLN A 394 51.19 -12.77 6.65
C GLN A 394 51.71 -13.50 7.88
N ALA A 395 50.81 -13.99 8.73
CA ALA A 395 51.11 -14.97 9.77
C ALA A 395 50.51 -16.31 9.32
N THR A 396 51.32 -17.33 9.06
CA THR A 396 50.87 -18.49 8.24
C THR A 396 50.75 -19.82 8.96
N HIS A 397 51.26 -19.93 10.18
CA HIS A 397 51.30 -21.17 10.96
C HIS A 397 50.73 -20.95 12.36
N GLU A 398 50.48 -22.04 13.08
CA GLU A 398 49.95 -22.00 14.44
C GLU A 398 50.75 -21.05 15.33
N GLY A 399 50.05 -20.20 16.10
CA GLY A 399 50.65 -19.23 17.03
C GLY A 399 51.48 -18.11 16.39
N SER A 400 51.66 -18.12 15.07
CA SER A 400 52.49 -17.12 14.39
C SER A 400 51.88 -15.72 14.45
N SER A 401 52.73 -14.70 14.56
CA SER A 401 52.28 -13.32 14.75
C SER A 401 53.06 -12.29 13.94
N VAL A 402 52.36 -11.26 13.47
CA VAL A 402 52.96 -10.06 12.88
C VAL A 402 52.35 -8.81 13.49
N SER A 403 53.13 -8.06 14.27
CA SER A 403 52.61 -6.88 14.97
C SER A 403 52.39 -5.67 14.05
N GLY A 404 52.98 -5.65 12.85
CA GLY A 404 52.76 -4.57 11.88
C GLY A 404 53.78 -4.52 10.75
N GLY A 405 53.93 -3.33 10.15
CA GLY A 405 54.88 -3.09 9.05
C GLY A 405 54.33 -3.46 7.67
N GLY A 406 55.21 -3.80 6.73
CA GLY A 406 54.83 -4.07 5.34
C GLY A 406 55.47 -5.32 4.75
N LYS A 407 54.67 -6.21 4.14
CA LYS A 407 55.14 -7.44 3.48
C LYS A 407 55.95 -8.36 4.42
N ASN A 408 55.66 -8.35 5.71
CA ASN A 408 56.30 -9.23 6.68
C ASN A 408 55.64 -10.61 6.68
N MET A 409 56.42 -11.67 6.93
CA MET A 409 55.95 -13.05 6.92
C MET A 409 56.44 -13.82 8.15
N ALA A 410 55.52 -14.31 8.97
CA ALA A 410 55.79 -15.33 9.99
C ALA A 410 55.33 -16.70 9.45
N GLN A 411 56.28 -17.61 9.25
CA GLN A 411 56.14 -18.80 8.41
C GLN A 411 56.38 -20.14 9.12
N ASN A 412 56.31 -20.17 10.44
CA ASN A 412 56.41 -21.41 11.20
C ASN A 412 55.67 -21.30 12.55
N LEU A 413 55.57 -22.42 13.25
CA LEU A 413 54.97 -22.51 14.58
C LEU A 413 55.61 -21.47 15.53
N ASP A 414 54.77 -20.61 16.11
CA ASP A 414 55.13 -19.54 17.04
C ASP A 414 56.18 -18.54 16.50
N ALA A 415 56.33 -18.46 15.18
CA ALA A 415 57.20 -17.46 14.56
C ALA A 415 56.61 -16.05 14.72
N SER A 416 57.45 -15.05 14.96
CA SER A 416 57.00 -13.67 15.18
C SER A 416 57.78 -12.65 14.35
N VAL A 417 57.08 -11.62 13.87
CA VAL A 417 57.68 -10.42 13.30
C VAL A 417 57.06 -9.18 13.95
N SER A 418 57.85 -8.46 14.76
CA SER A 418 57.35 -7.28 15.48
C SER A 418 57.11 -6.06 14.59
N GLY A 419 57.68 -6.03 13.38
CA GLY A 419 57.46 -4.95 12.41
C GLY A 419 58.47 -4.90 11.27
N GLY A 420 58.60 -3.74 10.63
CA GLY A 420 59.56 -3.50 9.54
C GLY A 420 59.02 -3.80 8.14
N PHE A 421 59.90 -4.06 7.18
CA PHE A 421 59.52 -4.28 5.77
C PHE A 421 60.21 -5.50 5.17
N LEU A 422 59.45 -6.40 4.53
CA LEU A 422 59.96 -7.62 3.89
C LEU A 422 60.71 -8.59 4.83
N ASN A 423 60.39 -8.58 6.12
CA ASN A 423 61.01 -9.50 7.07
C ASN A 423 60.36 -10.88 7.00
N LYS A 424 61.15 -11.94 7.20
CA LYS A 424 60.69 -13.33 7.19
C LYS A 424 61.22 -14.09 8.41
N ALA A 425 60.32 -14.58 9.25
CA ALA A 425 60.62 -15.54 10.31
C ALA A 425 60.15 -16.93 9.85
N VAL A 426 61.07 -17.81 9.47
CA VAL A 426 60.77 -19.12 8.86
C VAL A 426 61.09 -20.32 9.75
N GLY A 427 61.84 -20.11 10.82
CA GLY A 427 62.10 -21.15 11.83
C GLY A 427 61.00 -21.24 12.88
N LYS A 428 60.86 -22.41 13.50
CA LYS A 428 60.01 -22.58 14.70
C LYS A 428 60.53 -21.66 15.81
N TYR A 429 59.64 -20.94 16.49
CA TYR A 429 59.97 -19.91 17.48
C TYR A 429 60.85 -18.75 16.98
N ALA A 430 61.07 -18.62 15.66
CA ALA A 430 61.92 -17.57 15.13
C ALA A 430 61.30 -16.19 15.35
N SER A 431 62.11 -15.20 15.74
CA SER A 431 61.66 -13.82 15.90
C SER A 431 62.48 -12.85 15.07
N VAL A 432 61.78 -11.91 14.42
CA VAL A 432 62.39 -10.73 13.81
C VAL A 432 61.80 -9.48 14.45
N LEU A 433 62.64 -8.74 15.18
CA LEU A 433 62.21 -7.55 15.92
C LEU A 433 61.88 -6.33 15.02
N GLY A 434 62.35 -6.30 13.77
CA GLY A 434 62.12 -5.18 12.86
C GLY A 434 63.08 -5.15 11.68
N GLY A 435 63.32 -3.95 11.12
CA GLY A 435 64.27 -3.72 10.03
C GLY A 435 63.73 -4.02 8.64
N ARG A 436 64.62 -4.23 7.66
CA ARG A 436 64.26 -4.47 6.26
C ARG A 436 64.92 -5.74 5.73
N ALA A 437 64.13 -6.62 5.12
CA ALA A 437 64.60 -7.84 4.46
C ALA A 437 65.39 -8.78 5.38
N ASN A 438 65.08 -8.78 6.69
CA ASN A 438 65.70 -9.71 7.63
C ASN A 438 65.10 -11.11 7.47
N PHE A 439 65.94 -12.12 7.71
CA PHE A 439 65.58 -13.52 7.59
C PHE A 439 66.02 -14.26 8.86
N ALA A 440 65.06 -14.83 9.60
CA ALA A 440 65.32 -15.66 10.77
C ALA A 440 64.91 -17.11 10.46
N ASN A 441 65.87 -18.02 10.42
CA ASN A 441 65.67 -19.41 10.00
C ASN A 441 65.47 -20.41 11.13
N GLY A 442 65.86 -20.07 12.37
CA GLY A 442 65.72 -20.90 13.57
C GLY A 442 66.40 -22.28 13.47
N GLU A 443 67.41 -22.54 14.30
CA GLU A 443 67.86 -23.91 14.58
C GLU A 443 67.94 -24.14 16.10
N THR A 444 67.42 -25.33 16.47
CA THR A 444 67.25 -26.03 17.76
C THR A 444 66.42 -25.37 18.86
#